data_AF-A0A5J6QB64-F1
#
_entry.id   AF-A0A5J6QB64-F1
#
_cell.length_a   1.000
_cell.length_b   1.000
_cell.length_c   1.000
_cell.angle_alpha   90.00
_cell.angle_beta   90.00
_cell.angle_gamma   90.00
#
_symmetry.space_group_name_H-M   'P 1'
#
loop_
_entity.id
_entity.type
_entity.pdbx_description
1 polymer ?
#
loop_
_entity_poly.entity_id
_entity_poly.type
_entity_poly.pdbx_seq_one_letter_code
_entity_poly.pdbx_strand_id
1 'polypeptide(L)'
;MILAKWNPLFANLPIETLVYAHQSEYYQAIAASTEQTDSAPFVEFMLGVIDTTLSEQLASTPQVSPQDTPQAVREILDRFTGLSIFCQQPRSRAELQEFCALKDREHFRKAVLVPLLEAGWLQRSLPDKPNSPKQKYFCEVT
;
A
#
# COMPACT_ATOMS: atom_id res chain seq x y z
N MET A 1 -22.43 -8.19 -4.26
CA MET A 1 -21.26 -9.10 -4.19
C MET A 1 -21.05 -9.55 -2.75
N ILE A 2 -20.81 -10.84 -2.51
CA ILE A 2 -20.61 -11.41 -1.15
C ILE A 2 -19.34 -10.81 -0.48
N LEU A 3 -18.28 -10.60 -1.25
CA LEU A 3 -17.00 -10.06 -0.77
C LEU A 3 -17.11 -8.64 -0.21
N ALA A 4 -17.93 -7.78 -0.83
CA ALA A 4 -18.18 -6.41 -0.34
C ALA A 4 -18.90 -6.37 1.01
N LYS A 5 -19.63 -7.42 1.39
CA LYS A 5 -20.24 -7.56 2.72
C LYS A 5 -19.21 -7.96 3.79
N TRP A 6 -18.13 -8.62 3.39
CA TRP A 6 -17.08 -9.09 4.29
C TRP A 6 -16.03 -8.01 4.54
N ASN A 7 -15.62 -7.26 3.52
CA ASN A 7 -14.74 -6.11 3.67
C ASN A 7 -15.05 -5.04 2.60
N PRO A 8 -15.29 -3.77 3.01
CA PRO A 8 -15.66 -2.70 2.08
C PRO A 8 -14.60 -2.39 1.03
N LEU A 9 -13.34 -2.78 1.22
CA LEU A 9 -12.29 -2.65 0.20
C LEU A 9 -12.65 -3.37 -1.12
N PHE A 10 -13.35 -4.51 -1.05
CA PHE A 10 -13.77 -5.27 -2.24
C PHE A 10 -14.95 -4.64 -2.98
N ALA A 11 -15.55 -3.56 -2.46
CA ALA A 11 -16.66 -2.88 -3.14
C ALA A 11 -16.21 -2.15 -4.42
N ASN A 12 -14.93 -1.79 -4.50
CA ASN A 12 -14.34 -1.06 -5.62
C ASN A 12 -13.51 -1.94 -6.56
N LEU A 13 -13.58 -3.28 -6.39
CA LEU A 13 -12.85 -4.21 -7.23
C LEU A 13 -13.57 -4.35 -8.59
N PRO A 14 -12.93 -4.06 -9.74
CA PRO A 14 -13.58 -4.08 -11.05
C PRO A 14 -13.79 -5.51 -11.61
N ILE A 15 -14.35 -6.42 -10.81
CA ILE A 15 -14.50 -7.86 -11.11
C ILE A 15 -15.16 -8.08 -12.48
N GLU A 16 -16.17 -7.30 -12.84
CA GLU A 16 -16.88 -7.43 -14.11
C GLU A 16 -15.98 -7.17 -15.32
N THR A 17 -15.07 -6.19 -15.22
CA THR A 17 -14.12 -5.86 -16.30
C THR A 17 -13.04 -6.93 -16.42
N LEU A 18 -12.60 -7.51 -15.31
CA LEU A 18 -11.55 -8.53 -15.29
C LEU A 18 -12.05 -9.89 -15.75
N VAL A 19 -13.28 -10.28 -15.39
CA VAL A 19 -13.93 -11.47 -15.97
C VAL A 19 -14.09 -11.30 -17.48
N TYR A 20 -14.34 -10.07 -17.95
CA TYR A 20 -14.41 -9.78 -19.38
C TYR A 20 -13.03 -9.86 -20.07
N ALA A 21 -11.96 -9.42 -19.40
CA ALA A 21 -10.59 -9.53 -19.89
C ALA A 21 -10.11 -10.99 -20.01
N HIS A 22 -10.57 -11.86 -19.10
CA HIS A 22 -10.24 -13.28 -19.06
C HIS A 22 -11.41 -14.19 -19.44
N GLN A 23 -12.26 -13.74 -20.39
CA GLN A 23 -13.53 -14.40 -20.71
C GLN A 23 -13.34 -15.86 -21.15
N SER A 24 -12.30 -16.17 -21.93
CA SER A 24 -11.99 -17.54 -22.37
C SER A 24 -11.66 -18.46 -21.19
N GLU A 25 -10.80 -18.01 -20.28
CA GLU A 25 -10.37 -18.76 -19.09
C GLU A 25 -11.53 -18.97 -18.11
N TYR A 26 -12.40 -17.97 -17.95
CA TYR A 26 -13.61 -18.08 -17.14
C TYR A 26 -14.53 -19.23 -17.61
N TYR A 27 -14.83 -19.29 -18.92
CA TYR A 27 -15.64 -20.38 -19.47
C TYR A 27 -14.93 -21.73 -19.39
N GLN A 28 -13.61 -21.74 -19.55
CA GLN A 28 -12.80 -22.94 -19.42
C GLN A 28 -12.84 -23.50 -18.00
N ALA A 29 -12.78 -22.63 -16.98
CA ALA A 29 -12.89 -23.02 -15.57
C ALA A 29 -14.27 -23.61 -15.25
N ILE A 30 -15.36 -23.04 -15.79
CA ILE A 30 -16.71 -23.61 -15.64
C ILE A 30 -16.83 -24.97 -16.33
N ALA A 31 -16.30 -25.10 -17.54
CA ALA A 31 -16.31 -26.36 -18.29
C ALA A 31 -15.54 -27.45 -17.53
N ALA A 32 -14.33 -27.14 -17.06
CA ALA A 32 -13.51 -28.04 -16.26
C ALA A 32 -14.20 -28.43 -14.95
N SER A 33 -14.85 -27.48 -14.28
CA SER A 33 -15.63 -27.76 -13.07
C SER A 33 -16.81 -28.70 -13.32
N THR A 34 -17.46 -28.55 -14.47
CA THR A 34 -18.60 -29.41 -14.87
C THR A 34 -18.13 -30.82 -15.20
N GLU A 35 -17.02 -30.96 -15.95
CA GLU A 35 -16.44 -32.27 -16.30
C GLU A 35 -15.94 -33.01 -15.07
N GLN A 36 -15.33 -32.30 -14.11
CA GLN A 36 -14.77 -32.90 -12.90
C GLN A 36 -15.81 -33.06 -11.77
N THR A 37 -17.03 -32.50 -11.95
CA THR A 37 -18.04 -32.38 -10.87
C THR A 37 -17.45 -31.75 -9.61
N ASP A 38 -16.54 -30.78 -9.80
CA ASP A 38 -15.80 -30.11 -8.74
C ASP A 38 -15.76 -28.60 -9.00
N SER A 39 -16.10 -27.80 -8.00
CA SER A 39 -16.02 -26.35 -8.07
C SER A 39 -14.59 -25.78 -7.91
N ALA A 40 -13.60 -26.61 -7.57
CA ALA A 40 -12.22 -26.17 -7.35
C ALA A 40 -11.62 -25.36 -8.53
N PRO A 41 -11.72 -25.78 -9.81
CA PRO A 41 -11.18 -25.04 -10.94
C PRO A 41 -11.76 -23.62 -11.07
N PHE A 42 -13.06 -23.48 -10.83
CA PHE A 42 -13.74 -22.19 -10.84
C PHE A 42 -13.30 -21.28 -9.68
N VAL A 43 -13.20 -21.84 -8.47
CA VAL A 43 -12.79 -21.07 -7.29
C VAL A 43 -11.34 -20.61 -7.42
N GLU A 44 -10.45 -21.47 -7.92
CA GLU A 44 -9.04 -21.15 -8.14
C GLU A 44 -8.87 -20.02 -9.17
N PHE A 45 -9.60 -20.09 -10.29
CA PHE A 45 -9.65 -19.00 -11.27
C PHE A 45 -10.11 -17.68 -10.63
N MET A 46 -11.22 -17.69 -9.90
CA MET A 46 -11.76 -16.48 -9.28
C MET A 46 -10.80 -15.88 -8.23
N LEU A 47 -10.11 -16.72 -7.45
CA LEU A 47 -9.09 -16.28 -6.50
C LEU A 47 -7.89 -15.66 -7.21
N GLY A 48 -7.41 -16.26 -8.31
CA GLY A 48 -6.32 -15.71 -9.11
C GLY A 48 -6.65 -14.35 -9.74
N VAL A 49 -7.89 -14.18 -10.23
CA VAL A 49 -8.34 -12.87 -10.73
C VAL A 49 -8.36 -11.83 -9.62
N ILE A 50 -8.88 -12.17 -8.43
CA ILE A 50 -8.90 -11.25 -7.28
C ILE A 50 -7.47 -10.87 -6.87
N ASP A 51 -6.56 -11.84 -6.79
CA ASP A 51 -5.15 -11.61 -6.45
C ASP A 51 -4.44 -10.70 -7.45
N THR A 52 -4.62 -10.95 -8.75
CA THR A 52 -4.07 -10.11 -9.82
C THR A 52 -4.60 -8.69 -9.72
N THR A 53 -5.91 -8.54 -9.49
CA THR A 53 -6.55 -7.23 -9.38
C THR A 53 -6.07 -6.45 -8.17
N LEU A 54 -5.95 -7.11 -7.02
CA LEU A 54 -5.40 -6.50 -5.82
C LEU A 54 -3.96 -6.07 -6.06
N SER A 55 -3.15 -6.91 -6.72
CA SER A 55 -1.77 -6.61 -7.09
C SER A 55 -1.68 -5.40 -8.03
N GLU A 56 -2.54 -5.31 -9.04
CA GLU A 56 -2.59 -4.17 -9.98
C GLU A 56 -3.09 -2.88 -9.31
N GLN A 57 -4.05 -2.96 -8.39
CA GLN A 57 -4.51 -1.82 -7.61
C GLN A 57 -3.46 -1.35 -6.59
N LEU A 58 -2.74 -2.29 -5.97
CA LEU A 58 -1.56 -2.00 -5.15
C LEU A 58 -0.46 -1.34 -6.00
N ALA A 59 -0.21 -1.84 -7.21
CA ALA A 59 0.74 -1.24 -8.15
C ALA A 59 0.30 0.13 -8.71
N SER A 60 -1.01 0.41 -8.74
CA SER A 60 -1.59 1.68 -9.23
C SER A 60 -1.81 2.72 -8.13
N THR A 61 -1.68 2.36 -6.85
CA THR A 61 -1.21 3.32 -5.85
C THR A 61 0.27 3.57 -6.14
N PRO A 62 0.83 4.78 -5.96
CA PRO A 62 2.25 5.02 -6.16
C PRO A 62 3.05 4.22 -5.13
N GLN A 63 3.22 2.92 -5.38
CA GLN A 63 4.06 2.03 -4.62
C GLN A 63 5.49 2.27 -5.06
N VAL A 64 6.24 2.74 -4.09
CA VAL A 64 7.68 2.92 -4.10
C VAL A 64 8.32 1.57 -4.38
N SER A 65 8.76 1.38 -5.62
CA SER A 65 9.67 0.29 -5.94
C SER A 65 10.94 0.44 -5.10
N PRO A 66 11.47 -0.64 -4.46
CA PRO A 66 12.70 -0.60 -3.68
C PRO A 66 13.96 -0.21 -4.46
N GLN A 67 13.85 -0.06 -5.79
CA GLN A 67 14.97 0.27 -6.67
C GLN A 67 15.16 1.77 -6.93
N ASP A 68 14.20 2.62 -6.53
CA ASP A 68 14.30 4.08 -6.61
C ASP A 68 14.25 4.75 -5.23
N THR A 69 14.60 4.03 -4.16
CA THR A 69 14.76 4.69 -2.85
C THR A 69 15.96 5.64 -2.95
N PRO A 70 15.77 6.96 -2.86
CA PRO A 70 16.86 7.91 -3.03
C PRO A 70 17.98 7.62 -2.02
N GLN A 71 19.24 7.76 -2.42
CA GLN A 71 20.40 7.52 -1.53
C GLN A 71 20.25 8.29 -0.20
N ALA A 72 19.68 9.49 -0.24
CA ALA A 72 19.34 10.28 0.93
C ALA A 72 18.44 9.54 1.95
N VAL A 73 17.47 8.74 1.50
CA VAL A 73 16.59 7.97 2.39
C VAL A 73 17.32 6.83 3.07
N ARG A 74 18.18 6.11 2.34
CA ARG A 74 19.04 5.08 2.96
C ARG A 74 19.94 5.69 4.03
N GLU A 75 20.59 6.82 3.74
CA GLU A 75 21.42 7.52 4.73
C GLU A 75 20.62 7.96 5.97
N ILE A 76 19.38 8.42 5.80
CA ILE A 76 18.49 8.79 6.90
C ILE A 76 18.16 7.57 7.76
N LEU A 77 17.80 6.44 7.14
CA LEU A 77 17.43 5.21 7.85
C LEU A 77 18.62 4.59 8.58
N ASP A 78 19.81 4.64 7.97
CA ASP A 78 21.07 4.20 8.61
C ASP A 78 21.46 5.12 9.77
N ARG A 79 21.25 6.43 9.63
CA ARG A 79 21.51 7.41 10.71
C ARG A 79 20.55 7.26 11.88
N PHE A 80 19.28 6.95 11.61
CA PHE A 80 18.23 6.82 12.60
C PHE A 80 17.72 5.38 12.68
N THR A 81 18.62 4.47 13.09
CA THR A 81 18.29 3.07 13.30
C THR A 81 17.10 2.93 14.25
N GLY A 82 16.00 2.36 13.78
CA GLY A 82 14.76 2.22 14.55
C GLY A 82 13.64 3.19 14.17
N LEU A 83 13.90 4.16 13.27
CA LEU A 83 12.84 4.99 12.69
C LEU A 83 11.76 4.13 12.03
N SER A 84 12.16 3.03 11.39
CA SER A 84 11.27 2.03 10.78
C SER A 84 10.30 1.42 11.79
N ILE A 85 10.78 1.04 12.96
CA ILE A 85 9.96 0.47 14.04
C ILE A 85 9.08 1.57 14.66
N PHE A 86 9.64 2.76 14.87
CA PHE A 86 8.95 3.88 15.50
C PHE A 86 7.77 4.39 14.68
N CYS A 87 7.89 4.35 13.35
CA CYS A 87 6.89 4.84 12.40
C CYS A 87 5.81 3.80 12.04
N GLN A 88 5.86 2.56 12.58
CA GLN A 88 4.79 1.56 12.40
C GLN A 88 3.44 2.05 12.95
N GLN A 89 3.47 2.99 13.89
CA GLN A 89 2.28 3.66 14.39
C GLN A 89 2.24 5.12 13.89
N PRO A 90 1.05 5.71 13.68
CA PRO A 90 0.94 7.12 13.30
C PRO A 90 1.56 8.06 14.35
N ARG A 91 2.68 8.69 13.98
CA ARG A 91 3.42 9.66 14.79
C ARG A 91 3.21 11.08 14.31
N SER A 92 3.20 12.02 15.25
CA SER A 92 3.24 13.43 14.94
C SER A 92 4.63 13.86 14.45
N ARG A 93 4.67 14.98 13.74
CA ARG A 93 5.94 15.63 13.35
C ARG A 93 6.85 15.90 14.56
N ALA A 94 6.27 16.26 15.70
CA ALA A 94 7.01 16.57 16.91
C ALA A 94 7.71 15.33 17.47
N GLU A 95 7.00 14.21 17.56
CA GLU A 95 7.56 12.92 17.99
C GLU A 95 8.70 12.45 17.05
N LEU A 96 8.52 12.60 15.73
CA LEU A 96 9.57 12.23 14.77
C LEU A 96 10.80 13.13 14.88
N GLN A 97 10.61 14.43 15.07
CA GLN A 97 11.71 15.37 15.25
C GLN A 97 12.49 15.05 16.53
N GLU A 98 11.79 14.75 17.62
CA GLU A 98 12.37 14.37 18.90
C GLU A 98 13.15 13.06 18.80
N PHE A 99 12.60 12.06 18.10
CA PHE A 99 13.29 10.81 17.81
C PHE A 99 14.58 11.03 17.02
N CYS A 100 14.57 11.93 16.03
CA CYS A 100 15.76 12.28 15.25
C CYS A 100 16.74 13.19 16.01
N ALA A 101 16.42 13.60 17.26
CA ALA A 101 17.20 14.52 18.08
C ALA A 101 17.56 15.85 17.37
N LEU A 102 16.72 16.31 16.43
CA LEU A 102 16.97 17.52 15.66
C LEU A 102 16.33 18.73 16.34
N LYS A 103 17.15 19.75 16.66
CA LYS A 103 16.67 20.99 17.31
C LYS A 103 15.87 21.88 16.36
N ASP A 104 16.30 21.94 15.11
CA ASP A 104 15.70 22.83 14.12
C ASP A 104 14.56 22.13 13.35
N ARG A 105 13.38 22.74 13.43
CA ARG A 105 12.15 22.24 12.80
C ARG A 105 12.21 22.29 11.28
N GLU A 106 12.79 23.33 10.71
CA GLU A 106 12.85 23.51 9.27
C GLU A 106 13.87 22.56 8.65
N HIS A 107 15.02 22.38 9.30
CA HIS A 107 16.03 21.41 8.95
C HIS A 107 15.47 19.98 9.02
N PHE A 108 14.79 19.60 10.11
CA PHE A 108 14.12 18.28 10.17
C PHE A 108 13.14 18.07 9.02
N ARG A 109 12.35 19.10 8.69
CA ARG A 109 11.37 19.00 7.60
C ARG A 109 12.06 18.77 6.25
N LYS A 110 13.06 19.57 5.91
CA LYS A 110 13.74 19.53 4.60
C LYS A 110 14.71 18.36 4.47
N ALA A 111 15.42 18.00 5.54
CA ALA A 111 16.47 16.99 5.50
C ALA A 111 15.97 15.56 5.81
N VAL A 112 14.84 15.41 6.51
CA VAL A 112 14.32 14.10 6.92
C VAL A 112 12.89 13.87 6.41
N LEU A 113 11.95 14.71 6.84
CA LEU A 113 10.52 14.44 6.61
C LEU A 113 10.12 14.48 5.13
N VAL A 114 10.54 15.53 4.39
CA VAL A 114 10.21 15.69 2.97
C VAL A 114 10.83 14.58 2.13
N PRO A 115 12.14 14.26 2.24
CA PRO A 115 12.73 13.14 1.53
C PRO A 115 12.02 11.81 1.78
N LEU A 116 11.65 11.51 3.04
CA LEU A 116 10.93 10.28 3.37
C LEU A 116 9.51 10.25 2.79
N LEU A 117 8.83 11.39 2.71
CA LEU A 117 7.50 11.51 2.09
C LEU A 117 7.56 11.42 0.56
N GLU A 118 8.52 12.10 -0.07
CA GLU A 118 8.71 12.09 -1.53
C GLU A 118 9.14 10.71 -2.03
N ALA A 119 9.97 10.02 -1.26
CA ALA A 119 10.31 8.63 -1.51
C ALA A 119 9.22 7.64 -1.07
N GLY A 120 8.07 8.12 -0.60
CA GLY A 120 6.93 7.32 -0.12
C GLY A 120 7.21 6.34 1.02
N TRP A 121 8.35 6.47 1.70
CA TRP A 121 8.68 5.67 2.89
C TRP A 121 7.81 6.09 4.10
N LEU A 122 7.43 7.37 4.17
CA LEU A 122 6.39 7.87 5.07
C LEU A 122 5.15 8.28 4.26
N GLN A 123 3.99 8.05 4.87
CA GLN A 123 2.70 8.50 4.36
C GLN A 123 2.02 9.48 5.33
N ARG A 124 1.08 10.26 4.80
CA ARG A 124 0.26 11.21 5.55
C ARG A 124 -1.06 10.55 5.95
N SER A 125 -1.44 10.62 7.23
CA SER A 125 -2.75 10.15 7.69
C SER A 125 -3.93 11.01 7.21
N LEU A 126 -3.68 12.27 6.85
CA LEU A 126 -4.67 13.23 6.35
C LEU A 126 -4.15 13.90 5.05
N PRO A 127 -4.22 13.21 3.90
CA PRO A 127 -3.71 13.76 2.63
C PRO A 127 -4.44 15.05 2.22
N ASP A 128 -5.75 15.16 2.45
CA ASP A 128 -6.56 16.33 2.08
C ASP A 128 -6.23 17.60 2.86
N LYS A 129 -5.61 17.47 4.05
CA LYS A 129 -5.31 18.59 4.95
C LYS A 129 -3.86 18.52 5.43
N PRO A 130 -2.89 18.80 4.55
CA PRO A 130 -1.47 18.60 4.83
C PRO A 130 -0.92 19.49 5.96
N ASN A 131 -1.56 20.64 6.21
CA ASN A 131 -1.19 21.56 7.28
C ASN A 131 -2.03 21.36 8.56
N SER A 132 -2.79 20.26 8.66
CA SER A 132 -3.61 19.97 9.83
C SER A 132 -2.74 19.81 11.09
N PRO A 133 -3.10 20.40 12.24
CA PRO A 133 -2.41 20.14 13.50
C PRO A 133 -2.56 18.68 13.96
N LYS A 134 -3.56 17.96 13.43
CA LYS A 134 -3.78 16.53 13.68
C LYS A 134 -3.08 15.63 12.66
N GLN A 135 -2.23 16.19 11.79
CA GLN A 135 -1.47 15.44 10.80
C GLN A 135 -0.52 14.45 11.50
N LYS A 136 -0.62 13.19 11.12
CA LYS A 136 0.32 12.14 11.52
C LYS A 136 1.01 11.52 10.32
N TYR A 137 2.10 10.84 10.60
CA TYR A 137 3.00 10.20 9.65
C TYR A 137 3.26 8.78 10.11
N PHE A 138 3.21 7.83 9.19
CA PHE A 138 3.48 6.42 9.46
C PHE A 138 4.21 5.81 8.26
N CYS A 139 4.99 4.76 8.49
CA CYS A 139 5.50 3.91 7.44
C CYS A 139 4.53 2.75 7.26
N GLU A 140 4.11 2.52 6.03
CA GLU A 140 3.37 1.31 5.68
C GLU A 140 4.43 0.24 5.40
N VAL A 141 4.90 -0.40 6.47
CA VAL A 141 5.76 -1.58 6.33
C VAL A 141 4.85 -2.72 5.92
N THR A 142 4.90 -3.11 4.66
CA THR A 142 4.31 -4.36 4.17
C THR A 142 4.98 -5.54 4.86
#